data_AF-A0A4R2BSC4-F1
#
_entry.id   AF-A0A4R2BSC4-F1
#
_cell.length_a   1.000
_cell.length_b   1.000
_cell.length_c   1.000
_cell.angle_alpha   90.00
_cell.angle_beta   90.00
_cell.angle_gamma   90.00
#
_symmetry.space_group_name_H-M   'P 1'
#
loop_
_entity.id
_entity.type
_entity.pdbx_description
1 polymer ?
#
loop_
_entity_poly.entity_id
_entity_poly.type
_entity_poly.pdbx_seq_one_letter_code
_entity_poly.pdbx_strand_id
1 'polypeptide(L)' 'MAQLLFVNLVASALAGLIPVPGGVGAAEATLTAGLVAFGVDESTAFAIAVTHRLCTNYLPPIWGYPSLQWLRRKAYL' A
#
# COMPACT_ATOMS: atom_id res chain seq x y z
N MET A 1 21.80 -1.20 -24.42
CA MET A 1 20.91 -2.33 -24.09
C MET A 1 21.24 -2.98 -22.75
N ALA A 2 22.49 -3.39 -22.48
CA ALA A 2 22.88 -3.99 -21.20
C ALA A 2 22.61 -3.11 -19.96
N GLN A 3 22.80 -1.79 -20.07
CA GLN A 3 22.58 -0.85 -18.96
C GLN A 3 21.11 -0.75 -18.51
N LEU A 4 20.17 -0.87 -19.46
CA LEU A 4 18.73 -0.88 -19.18
C LEU A 4 18.31 -2.16 -18.46
N LEU A 5 18.87 -3.31 -18.86
CA LEU A 5 18.64 -4.60 -18.22
C LEU A 5 19.19 -4.62 -16.80
N PHE A 6 20.38 -4.04 -16.58
CA PHE A 6 20.98 -3.94 -15.25
C PHE A 6 20.11 -3.12 -14.30
N VAL A 7 19.64 -1.95 -14.75
CA VAL A 7 18.73 -1.09 -13.96
C VAL A 7 17.42 -1.83 -13.64
N ASN A 8 16.84 -2.53 -14.62
CA ASN A 8 15.61 -3.29 -14.42
C ASN A 8 15.79 -4.43 -13.41
N LEU A 9 16.89 -5.18 -13.51
CA LEU A 9 17.16 -6.32 -12.65
C LEU A 9 17.43 -5.89 -11.19
N VAL A 10 18.14 -4.78 -11.00
CA VAL A 10 18.36 -4.18 -9.66
C VAL A 10 17.04 -3.66 -9.08
N ALA A 11 16.22 -2.96 -9.87
CA ALA A 11 14.93 -2.47 -9.41
C ALA A 11 13.98 -3.61 -9.01
N SER A 12 13.91 -4.68 -9.81
CA SER A 12 13.10 -5.86 -9.50
C SER A 12 13.60 -6.63 -8.27
N ALA A 13 14.92 -6.72 -8.08
CA ALA A 13 15.52 -7.35 -6.91
C ALA A 13 15.18 -6.58 -5.61
N LEU A 14 15.23 -5.24 -5.65
CA LEU A 14 14.89 -4.39 -4.52
C LEU A 14 13.38 -4.41 -4.21
N ALA A 15 12.53 -4.44 -5.23
CA ALA A 15 11.08 -4.52 -5.06
C ALA A 15 10.64 -5.84 -4.39
N GLY A 16 11.31 -6.96 -4.69
CA GLY A 16 11.05 -8.25 -4.04
C GLY A 16 11.52 -8.33 -2.58
N LEU A 17 12.42 -7.44 -2.17
CA LEU A 17 13.03 -7.39 -0.84
C LEU A 17 12.25 -6.53 0.16
N ILE A 18 11.15 -5.92 -0.28
CA ILE A 18 10.26 -5.12 0.58
C ILE A 18 8.94 -5.89 0.78
N PRO A 19 8.93 -7.05 1.49
CA PRO A 19 7.70 -7.58 2.02
C PRO A 19 7.43 -6.78 3.30
N VAL A 20 6.81 -5.60 3.23
CA VAL A 20 6.43 -4.88 4.46
C VAL A 20 5.28 -5.64 5.12
N PRO A 21 5.52 -6.44 6.18
CA PRO A 21 4.47 -7.19 6.82
C PRO A 21 3.72 -6.20 7.70
N GLY A 22 2.42 -6.01 7.46
CA GLY A 22 1.57 -5.09 8.21
C GLY A 22 1.61 -3.64 7.71
N GLY A 23 2.59 -3.22 6.90
CA GLY A 23 2.53 -1.98 6.09
C GLY A 23 2.47 -0.64 6.86
N VAL A 24 2.19 -0.63 8.16
CA VAL A 24 1.95 0.57 8.96
C VAL A 24 3.25 1.32 9.17
N GLY A 25 3.30 2.60 8.80
CA GLY A 25 4.49 3.43 8.82
C GLY A 25 5.26 3.39 7.50
N ALA A 26 5.66 2.21 7.00
CA ALA A 26 6.51 2.16 5.80
C ALA A 26 5.75 2.59 4.52
N ALA A 27 4.48 2.19 4.37
CA ALA A 27 3.67 2.61 3.23
C ALA A 27 3.31 4.11 3.29
N GLU A 28 3.06 4.65 4.50
CA GLU A 28 2.91 6.09 4.70
C GLU A 28 4.19 6.84 4.34
N ALA A 29 5.34 6.37 4.81
CA ALA A 29 6.63 6.99 4.55
C ALA A 29 6.97 6.99 3.06
N THR A 30 6.72 5.90 2.34
CA THR A 30 6.95 5.84 0.89
C THR A 30 6.05 6.78 0.11
N LEU A 31 4.76 6.87 0.47
CA LEU A 31 3.81 7.76 -0.19
C LEU A 31 4.12 9.22 0.12
N THR A 32 4.43 9.53 1.37
CA THR A 32 4.81 10.88 1.81
C THR A 32 6.10 11.31 1.13
N ALA A 33 7.14 10.48 1.15
CA ALA A 33 8.42 10.78 0.49
C ALA A 33 8.27 10.94 -1.03
N GLY A 34 7.44 10.13 -1.68
CA GLY A 34 7.13 10.27 -3.10
C GLY A 34 6.43 11.60 -3.39
N LEU A 35 5.38 11.94 -2.65
CA LEU A 35 4.63 13.19 -2.83
C LEU A 35 5.48 14.44 -2.54
N VAL A 36 6.33 14.40 -1.51
CA VAL A 36 7.29 15.47 -1.20
C VAL A 36 8.31 15.62 -2.33
N ALA A 37 8.79 14.53 -2.92
CA ALA A 37 9.70 14.58 -4.08
C ALA A 37 9.06 15.23 -5.32
N PHE A 38 7.72 15.19 -5.44
CA PHE A 38 6.95 15.88 -6.48
C PHE A 38 6.57 17.33 -6.11
N GLY A 39 7.01 17.83 -4.95
CA GLY A 39 6.81 19.22 -4.53
C GLY A 39 5.55 19.47 -3.70
N VAL A 40 4.90 18.42 -3.18
CA VAL A 40 3.79 18.56 -2.21
C VAL A 40 4.36 18.86 -0.83
N ASP A 41 3.75 19.81 -0.11
CA ASP A 41 4.14 20.13 1.26
C ASP A 41 4.05 18.89 2.18
N GLU A 42 5.03 18.72 3.07
CA GLU A 42 5.17 17.52 3.91
C GLU A 42 3.92 17.24 4.75
N SER A 43 3.30 18.30 5.30
CA SER A 43 2.07 18.17 6.08
C SER A 43 0.90 17.64 5.25
N THR A 44 0.83 18.06 3.99
CA THR A 44 -0.22 17.66 3.04
C THR A 44 0.04 16.25 2.50
N ALA A 45 1.29 15.94 2.19
CA ALA A 45 1.72 14.62 1.74
C ALA A 45 1.43 13.54 2.79
N PHE A 46 1.70 13.85 4.07
CA PHE A 46 1.40 12.95 5.18
C PHE A 46 -0.11 12.74 5.36
N ALA A 47 -0.90 13.82 5.28
CA ALA A 47 -2.36 13.72 5.33
C ALA A 47 -2.92 12.84 4.20
N ILE A 48 -2.44 13.02 2.97
CA ILE A 48 -2.82 12.19 1.81
C ILE A 48 -2.47 10.72 2.07
N ALA A 49 -1.26 10.44 2.57
CA ALA A 49 -0.81 9.08 2.84
C ALA A 49 -1.69 8.37 3.89
N VAL A 50 -2.08 9.08 4.96
CA VAL A 50 -2.99 8.55 6.00
C VAL A 50 -4.40 8.34 5.45
N THR A 51 -4.97 9.31 4.72
CA THR A 51 -6.29 9.17 4.10
C THR A 51 -6.32 8.02 3.10
N HIS A 52 -5.28 7.87 2.28
CA HIS A 52 -5.15 6.76 1.34
C HIS A 52 -5.21 5.41 2.07
N ARG A 53 -4.57 5.28 3.24
CA ARG A 53 -4.61 4.03 4.02
C ARG A 53 -5.95 3.80 4.70
N LEU A 54 -6.64 4.84 5.16
CA LEU A 54 -8.04 4.71 5.62
C LEU A 54 -8.93 4.16 4.49
N CYS A 55 -8.80 4.68 3.28
CA CYS A 55 -9.61 4.24 2.14
C CYS A 55 -9.21 2.86 1.61
N THR A 56 -7.93 2.48 1.65
CA THR A 56 -7.47 1.23 1.01
C THR A 56 -7.38 0.07 1.99
N ASN A 57 -7.00 0.31 3.26
CA ASN A 57 -6.84 -0.77 4.24
C ASN A 57 -8.07 -0.97 5.13
N TYR A 58 -8.82 0.09 5.44
CA TYR A 58 -9.96 -0.02 6.37
C TYR A 58 -11.30 -0.21 5.66
N LEU A 59 -11.45 0.25 4.42
CA LEU A 59 -12.67 0.04 3.65
C LEU A 59 -12.93 -1.43 3.28
N PRO A 60 -11.94 -2.23 2.82
CA PRO A 60 -12.19 -3.63 2.43
C PRO A 60 -12.66 -4.53 3.59
N PRO A 61 -12.08 -4.46 4.81
CA PRO A 61 -12.56 -5.25 5.96
C PRO A 61 -13.98 -4.92 6.39
N ILE A 62 -14.38 -3.64 6.31
CA ILE A 62 -15.73 -3.19 6.69
C ILE A 62 -16.79 -3.85 5.81
N TRP A 63 -16.52 -4.01 4.52
CA TRP A 63 -17.43 -4.68 3.57
C TRP A 63 -17.23 -6.21 3.50
N GLY A 64 -16.02 -6.69 3.81
CA GLY A 64 -15.70 -8.12 3.86
C GLY A 64 -16.39 -8.83 5.02
N TYR A 65 -16.47 -8.20 6.19
CA TYR A 65 -17.09 -8.78 7.38
C TYR A 65 -18.59 -9.15 7.22
N PRO A 66 -19.49 -8.27 6.74
CA PRO A 66 -20.89 -8.63 6.52
C PRO A 66 -21.05 -9.71 5.45
N SER A 67 -20.21 -9.70 4.41
CA SER A 67 -20.21 -10.70 3.35
C SER A 67 -19.81 -12.09 3.88
N LEU A 68 -18.77 -12.16 4.71
CA LEU A 68 -18.36 -13.38 5.41
C LEU A 68 -19.42 -13.86 6.40
N GLN A 69 -20.04 -12.96 7.14
CA GLN A 69 -21.13 -13.32 8.06
C GLN A 69 -22.40 -13.78 7.34
N TRP A 70 -22.63 -13.31 6.11
CA TRP A 70 -23.72 -13.77 5.26
C TRP A 70 -23.43 -15.17 4.68
N LEU A 71 -22.21 -15.40 4.18
CA LEU A 71 -21.75 -16.72 3.73
C LEU A 71 -21.77 -17.76 4.87
N ARG A 72 -21.30 -17.37 6.06
CA ARG A 72 -21.31 -18.22 7.26
C ARG A 72 -22.73 -18.54 7.74
N ARG A 73 -23.67 -17.60 7.62
CA ARG A 73 -25.10 -17.85 7.91
C ARG A 73 -25.78 -18.79 6.92
N LYS A 74 -25.26 -18.90 5.69
CA LYS A 74 -25.78 -19.79 4.65
C LYS A 74 -25.09 -21.17 4.60
N ALA A 75 -24.22 -21.49 5.57
CA ALA A 75 -23.55 -22.78 5.71
C ALA A 75 -22.83 -23.27 4.43
N TYR A 76 -22.22 -22.34 3.69
CA TYR A 76 -21.32 -22.67 2.57
C TYR A 76 -19.87 -22.94 3.02
N LEU A 77 -19.63 -22.91 4.34
CA LEU A 77 -18.40 -23.25 5.07
C LEU A 77 -18.80 -24.05 6.31
#